data_AF-A0A7C4DCR9-F1
#
_entry.id   AF-A0A7C4DCR9-F1
#
_cell.length_a   1.000
_cell.length_b   1.000
_cell.length_c   1.000
_cell.angle_alpha   90.00
_cell.angle_beta   90.00
_cell.angle_gamma   90.00
#
_symmetry.space_group_name_H-M   'P 1'
#
loop_
_entity.id
_entity.type
_entity.pdbx_description
1 polymer ?
#
loop_
_entity_poly.entity_id
_entity_poly.type
_entity_poly.pdbx_seq_one_letter_code
_entity_poly.pdbx_strand_id
1 'polypeptide(L)'
;MKFAENVWLSNILLYPLMTEKAINMIESQNKLTFIVNIKASKNDIRKAFERFFNVKVSEVRTVITPDGRKKAYIKLSPEYNASDIAVRLGIL
;
A
#
# COMPACT_ATOMS: atom_id res chain seq x y z
N MET A 1 -19.73 6.31 15.63
CA MET A 1 -18.75 5.21 15.47
C MET A 1 -18.05 5.19 14.10
N LYS A 2 -18.75 5.39 12.96
CA LYS A 2 -18.13 5.44 11.60
C LYS A 2 -17.10 6.57 11.39
N PHE A 3 -17.22 7.68 12.13
CA PHE A 3 -16.33 8.83 11.98
C PHE A 3 -14.88 8.52 12.41
N ALA A 4 -14.70 7.85 13.56
CA ALA A 4 -13.39 7.47 14.05
C ALA A 4 -12.69 6.46 13.13
N GLU A 5 -13.43 5.50 12.56
CA GLU A 5 -12.92 4.53 11.60
C GLU A 5 -12.42 5.20 10.31
N ASN A 6 -13.15 6.19 9.79
CA ASN A 6 -12.73 6.95 8.62
C ASN A 6 -11.42 7.72 8.86
N VAL A 7 -11.30 8.37 10.03
CA VAL A 7 -10.08 9.10 10.42
C VAL A 7 -8.89 8.15 10.58
N TRP A 8 -9.13 6.94 11.10
CA TRP A 8 -8.09 5.93 11.25
C TRP A 8 -7.60 5.41 9.90
N LEU A 9 -8.51 5.13 8.97
CA LEU A 9 -8.15 4.65 7.62
C LEU A 9 -7.27 5.64 6.86
N SER A 10 -7.52 6.94 7.03
CA SER A 10 -6.72 8.01 6.42
C SER A 10 -5.28 8.10 6.96
N ASN A 11 -5.01 7.58 8.16
CA ASN A 11 -3.68 7.65 8.78
C ASN A 11 -2.86 6.35 8.65
N ILE A 12 -3.28 5.42 7.79
CA ILE A 12 -2.60 4.13 7.60
C ILE A 12 -1.54 4.19 6.51
N LEU A 13 -1.88 4.69 5.33
CA LEU A 13 -0.98 4.79 4.18
C LEU A 13 -0.28 6.15 4.24
N LEU A 14 1.03 6.16 4.47
CA LEU A 14 1.77 7.42 4.62
C LEU A 14 2.29 7.91 3.27
N TYR A 15 3.13 7.12 2.59
CA TYR A 15 3.65 7.47 1.26
C TYR A 15 4.19 6.23 0.52
N PRO A 16 4.16 6.22 -0.83
CA PRO A 16 4.75 5.14 -1.63
C PRO A 16 6.29 5.20 -1.60
N LEU A 17 6.94 4.06 -1.80
CA LEU A 17 8.39 4.00 -2.03
C LEU A 17 8.68 3.96 -3.53
N MET A 18 9.59 4.84 -3.96
CA MET A 18 9.97 5.04 -5.37
C MET A 18 11.40 4.56 -5.66
N THR A 19 11.86 3.50 -4.98
CA THR A 19 13.18 2.92 -5.26
C THR A 19 13.12 2.04 -6.51
N GLU A 20 14.24 1.82 -7.19
CA GLU A 20 14.32 0.91 -8.37
C GLU A 20 13.73 -0.47 -8.06
N LYS A 21 14.00 -1.00 -6.87
CA LYS A 21 13.43 -2.26 -6.41
C LYS A 21 11.89 -2.20 -6.29
N ALA A 22 11.35 -1.08 -5.83
CA ALA A 22 9.90 -0.89 -5.74
C ALA A 22 9.27 -0.75 -7.12
N ILE A 23 9.93 -0.03 -8.05
CA ILE A 23 9.50 0.09 -9.45
C ILE A 23 9.48 -1.29 -10.12
N ASN A 24 10.55 -2.08 -10.00
CA ASN A 24 10.58 -3.44 -10.53
C ASN A 24 9.46 -4.33 -9.93
N MET A 25 9.11 -4.16 -8.65
CA MET A 25 7.99 -4.90 -8.04
C MET A 25 6.62 -4.52 -8.61
N ILE A 26 6.44 -3.26 -9.04
CA ILE A 26 5.22 -2.81 -9.71
C ILE A 26 5.07 -3.55 -11.03
N GLU A 27 6.12 -3.53 -11.86
CA GLU A 27 6.12 -4.11 -13.21
C GLU A 27 6.09 -5.64 -13.21
N SER A 28 6.93 -6.29 -12.41
CA SER A 28 7.14 -7.76 -12.48
C SER A 28 6.21 -8.55 -11.58
N GLN A 29 5.65 -7.95 -10.52
CA GLN A 29 4.96 -8.70 -9.46
C GLN A 29 3.56 -8.17 -9.14
N ASN A 30 3.10 -7.11 -9.80
CA ASN A 30 1.84 -6.43 -9.50
C ASN A 30 1.76 -6.01 -8.01
N LYS A 31 2.88 -5.47 -7.50
CA LYS A 31 3.04 -5.10 -6.09
C LYS A 31 3.42 -3.63 -5.94
N LEU A 32 2.74 -2.95 -5.02
CA LEU A 32 3.09 -1.61 -4.58
C LEU A 32 3.77 -1.65 -3.21
N THR A 33 4.75 -0.79 -3.02
CA THR A 33 5.47 -0.68 -1.75
C THR A 33 5.17 0.66 -1.10
N PHE A 34 4.71 0.63 0.15
CA PHE A 34 4.34 1.81 0.92
C PHE A 34 5.04 1.84 2.27
N ILE A 35 5.33 3.04 2.77
CA ILE A 35 5.50 3.28 4.19
C ILE A 35 4.13 3.50 4.81
N VAL A 36 3.88 2.80 5.91
CA VAL A 36 2.59 2.77 6.59
C VAL A 36 2.76 3.06 8.08
N ASN A 37 1.66 3.37 8.75
CA ASN A 37 1.66 3.57 10.19
C ASN A 37 2.12 2.30 10.92
N ILE A 38 3.02 2.45 11.89
CA ILE A 38 3.60 1.33 12.64
C ILE A 38 2.53 0.49 13.35
N LYS A 39 1.45 1.13 13.80
CA LYS A 39 0.33 0.51 14.51
C LYS A 39 -0.68 -0.19 13.59
N ALA A 40 -0.62 0.02 12.27
CA ALA A 40 -1.60 -0.53 11.34
C ALA A 40 -1.43 -2.05 11.19
N SER A 41 -2.52 -2.81 11.31
CA SER A 41 -2.50 -4.24 10.99
C SER A 41 -2.52 -4.48 9.49
N LYS A 42 -2.22 -5.71 9.05
CA LYS A 42 -2.34 -6.09 7.62
C LYS A 42 -3.76 -5.92 7.09
N ASN A 43 -4.77 -6.10 7.95
CA ASN A 43 -6.16 -5.94 7.56
C ASN A 43 -6.53 -4.47 7.35
N ASP A 44 -6.00 -3.59 8.21
CA ASP A 44 -6.25 -2.15 8.09
C ASP A 44 -5.59 -1.58 6.83
N ILE A 45 -4.35 -2.01 6.55
CA ILE A 45 -3.64 -1.65 5.31
C ILE A 45 -4.43 -2.10 4.08
N ARG A 46 -4.93 -3.34 4.07
CA ARG A 46 -5.79 -3.84 2.99
C ARG A 46 -7.02 -2.95 2.80
N LYS A 47 -7.81 -2.75 3.86
CA LYS A 47 -9.04 -1.96 3.79
C LYS A 47 -8.80 -0.51 3.35
N ALA A 48 -7.75 0.12 3.89
CA ALA A 48 -7.38 1.47 3.49
C ALA A 48 -7.02 1.52 2.01
N PHE A 49 -6.14 0.63 1.57
CA PHE A 49 -5.68 0.59 0.18
C PHE A 49 -6.81 0.34 -0.82
N GLU A 50 -7.63 -0.67 -0.56
CA GLU A 50 -8.79 -0.99 -1.40
C GLU A 50 -9.77 0.19 -1.49
N ARG A 51 -10.00 0.89 -0.37
CA ARG A 51 -10.91 2.04 -0.33
C ARG A 51 -10.35 3.28 -1.04
N PHE A 52 -9.07 3.60 -0.86
CA PHE A 52 -8.45 4.78 -1.46
C PHE A 52 -8.31 4.65 -2.97
N PHE A 53 -7.92 3.48 -3.46
CA PHE A 53 -7.62 3.27 -4.88
C PHE A 53 -8.75 2.59 -5.65
N ASN A 54 -9.81 2.15 -4.97
CA ASN A 54 -10.94 1.39 -5.51
C ASN A 54 -10.48 0.12 -6.25
N VAL A 55 -9.64 -0.67 -5.58
CA VAL A 55 -9.06 -1.91 -6.12
C VAL A 55 -9.21 -3.09 -5.15
N LYS A 56 -8.84 -4.30 -5.59
CA LYS A 56 -8.75 -5.48 -4.72
C LYS A 56 -7.30 -5.88 -4.46
N VAL A 57 -7.02 -6.20 -3.19
CA VAL A 57 -5.69 -6.58 -2.72
C VAL A 57 -5.67 -8.07 -2.42
N SER A 58 -4.84 -8.81 -3.16
CA SER A 58 -4.66 -10.24 -2.95
C SER A 58 -3.86 -10.52 -1.67
N GLU A 59 -2.77 -9.79 -1.44
CA GLU A 59 -1.86 -10.06 -0.35
C GLU A 59 -1.21 -8.80 0.24
N VAL A 60 -1.04 -8.77 1.57
CA VAL A 60 -0.26 -7.73 2.27
C VAL A 60 0.84 -8.39 3.09
N ARG A 61 2.09 -8.04 2.81
CA ARG A 61 3.26 -8.36 3.64
C ARG A 61 3.79 -7.08 4.27
N THR A 62 4.25 -7.15 5.51
CA THR A 62 4.80 -6.00 6.23
C THR A 62 6.12 -6.34 6.88
N VAL A 63 7.03 -5.38 6.95
CA VAL A 63 8.31 -5.48 7.67
C VAL A 63 8.59 -4.17 8.40
N ILE A 64 9.17 -4.25 9.59
CA ILE A 64 9.73 -3.07 10.27
C ILE A 64 11.16 -2.91 9.78
N THR A 65 11.47 -1.76 9.20
CA THR A 65 12.81 -1.44 8.72
C THR A 65 13.71 -0.99 9.89
N PRO A 66 15.05 -1.08 9.76
CA PRO A 66 15.98 -0.69 10.83
C PRO A 66 15.87 0.78 11.26
N ASP A 67 15.32 1.64 10.39
CA ASP A 67 15.00 3.05 10.67
C ASP A 67 13.69 3.25 11.48
N GLY A 68 13.08 2.15 11.95
CA GLY A 68 11.86 2.17 12.75
C GLY A 68 10.57 2.38 11.97
N ARG A 69 10.61 2.41 10.64
CA ARG A 69 9.41 2.59 9.81
C ARG A 69 8.76 1.24 9.49
N LYS A 70 7.45 1.23 9.26
CA LYS A 70 6.75 0.03 8.78
C LYS A 70 6.61 0.12 7.27
N LYS A 71 7.20 -0.84 6.57
CA LYS A 71 7.09 -1.01 5.12
C LYS A 71 6.08 -2.10 4.81
N ALA A 72 5.16 -1.81 3.90
CA ALA A 72 4.16 -2.74 3.41
C ALA A 72 4.39 -3.03 1.92
N TYR A 73 4.36 -4.31 1.55
CA TYR A 73 4.26 -4.80 0.19
C TYR A 73 2.83 -5.24 -0.04
N ILE A 74 2.17 -4.61 -1.01
CA ILE A 74 0.74 -4.75 -1.27
C ILE A 74 0.60 -5.33 -2.67
N LYS A 75 0.19 -6.61 -2.77
CA LYS A 75 -0.05 -7.28 -4.04
C LYS A 75 -1.51 -7.09 -4.42
N LEU A 76 -1.77 -6.65 -5.65
CA LEU A 76 -3.12 -6.50 -6.16
C LEU A 76 -3.68 -7.83 -6.66
N SER A 77 -4.99 -7.91 -6.78
CA SER A 77 -5.63 -9.01 -7.50
C SER A 77 -5.28 -8.92 -9.00
N PRO A 78 -5.21 -10.04 -9.73
CA PRO A 78 -4.84 -10.05 -11.15
C PRO A 78 -5.73 -9.16 -12.06
N GLU A 79 -6.94 -8.86 -11.61
CA GLU A 79 -7.89 -7.96 -12.29
C GLU A 79 -7.46 -6.48 -12.29
N TYR A 80 -6.50 -6.10 -11.44
CA TYR A 80 -6.02 -4.73 -11.28
C TYR A 80 -4.52 -4.65 -11.56
N ASN A 81 -4.07 -3.53 -12.13
CA ASN A 81 -2.67 -3.31 -12.46
C ASN A 81 -2.02 -2.28 -11.52
N ALA A 82 -0.91 -2.65 -10.91
CA ALA A 82 -0.13 -1.80 -10.02
C ALA A 82 0.48 -0.60 -10.77
N SER A 83 0.82 -0.75 -12.05
CA SER A 83 1.38 0.32 -12.88
C SER A 83 0.39 1.46 -13.05
N ASP A 84 -0.90 1.17 -13.25
CA ASP A 84 -1.94 2.19 -13.39
C ASP A 84 -2.08 3.04 -12.12
N ILE A 85 -1.98 2.40 -10.95
CA ILE A 85 -1.99 3.10 -9.66
C ILE A 85 -0.71 3.92 -9.49
N ALA A 86 0.45 3.39 -9.91
CA ALA A 86 1.72 4.09 -9.81
C ALA A 86 1.75 5.37 -10.67
N VAL A 87 1.19 5.33 -11.89
CA VAL A 87 1.02 6.52 -12.76
C VAL A 87 0.10 7.54 -12.10
N ARG A 88 -1.03 7.11 -11.51
CA ARG A 88 -1.95 8.01 -10.77
C ARG A 88 -1.28 8.66 -9.55
N LEU A 89 -0.26 8.01 -8.99
CA LEU A 89 0.54 8.52 -7.87
C LEU A 89 1.74 9.36 -8.32
N GLY A 90 2.02 9.46 -9.62
CA GLY A 90 3.16 10.20 -10.16
C GLY A 90 4.52 9.53 -9.88
N ILE A 91 4.55 8.20 -9.77
CA ILE A 91 5.78 7.42 -9.52
C ILE A 91 6.46 7.00 -10.84
N LEU A 92 5.65 6.79 -11.88
CA LEU A 92 6.04 6.36 -13.23
C LEU A 92 5.64 7.43 -14.25
#